data_AF-A0A967TN67-F1
#
_entry.id   AF-A0A967TN67-F1
#
_cell.length_a   1.000
_cell.length_b   1.000
_cell.length_c   1.000
_cell.angle_alpha   90.00
_cell.angle_beta   90.00
_cell.angle_gamma   90.00
#
_symmetry.space_group_name_H-M   'P 1'
#
loop_
_entity.id
_entity.type
_entity.pdbx_description
1 polymer ?
#
loop_
_entity_poly.entity_id
_entity_poly.type
_entity_poly.pdbx_seq_one_letter_code
_entity_poly.pdbx_strand_id
1 'polypeptide(L)'
;MPEAREEDVAEAIAELDRVRGEWLSRTGVTGVDVGFQMTEDGLSDEIGIRVKVRKKLPPDQVPEGELFPPKLGRFPVQVTESRPAPE
;
A
#
# COMPACT_ATOMS: atom_id res chain seq x y z
N MET A 1 9.13 14.86 -14.70
CA MET A 1 7.99 14.06 -14.17
C MET A 1 8.60 12.77 -13.67
N PRO A 2 8.11 12.18 -12.57
CA PRO A 2 8.67 10.94 -12.08
C PRO A 2 8.53 9.84 -13.13
N GLU A 3 9.66 9.31 -13.60
CA GLU A 3 9.75 8.26 -14.61
C GLU A 3 9.90 6.91 -13.91
N ALA A 4 8.81 6.42 -13.32
CA ALA A 4 8.74 5.01 -13.00
C ALA A 4 8.79 4.21 -14.30
N ARG A 5 9.65 3.20 -14.37
CA ARG A 5 9.64 2.31 -15.54
C ARG A 5 8.33 1.54 -15.54
N GLU A 6 7.68 1.46 -16.69
CA GLU A 6 6.44 0.72 -16.86
C GLU A 6 6.59 -0.75 -16.40
N GLU A 7 7.79 -1.32 -16.55
CA GLU A 7 8.17 -2.64 -16.06
C GLU A 7 8.08 -2.76 -14.53
N ASP A 8 8.55 -1.75 -13.79
CA ASP A 8 8.49 -1.74 -12.32
C ASP A 8 7.04 -1.66 -11.84
N VAL A 9 6.20 -0.86 -12.52
CA VAL A 9 4.77 -0.75 -12.23
C VAL A 9 4.07 -2.08 -12.50
N ALA A 10 4.33 -2.71 -13.65
CA ALA A 10 3.73 -3.99 -14.02
C ALA A 10 4.12 -5.10 -13.04
N GLU A 11 5.39 -5.16 -12.62
CA GLU A 11 5.86 -6.13 -11.64
C GLU A 11 5.25 -5.90 -10.25
N ALA A 12 5.15 -4.64 -9.80
CA ALA A 12 4.50 -4.29 -8.55
C ALA A 12 3.00 -4.65 -8.55
N ILE A 13 2.31 -4.46 -9.69
CA ILE A 13 0.92 -4.86 -9.85
C ILE A 13 0.80 -6.39 -9.81
N ALA A 14 1.69 -7.12 -10.48
CA ALA A 14 1.68 -8.58 -10.46
C ALA A 14 1.91 -9.15 -9.06
N GLU A 15 2.84 -8.56 -8.30
CA GLU A 15 3.07 -8.91 -6.90
C GLU A 15 1.85 -8.57 -6.03
N LEU A 16 1.28 -7.39 -6.21
CA LEU A 16 0.09 -6.97 -5.48
C LEU A 16 -1.09 -7.89 -5.76
N ASP A 17 -1.34 -8.26 -7.02
CA ASP A 17 -2.49 -9.07 -7.41
C ASP A 17 -2.51 -10.45 -6.72
N ARG A 18 -1.32 -11.03 -6.46
CA ARG A 18 -1.17 -12.28 -5.70
C ARG A 18 -1.68 -12.20 -4.27
N VAL A 19 -1.50 -11.04 -3.61
CA VAL A 19 -1.88 -10.81 -2.21
C VAL A 19 -3.14 -9.96 -2.06
N ARG A 20 -3.60 -9.34 -3.15
CA ARG A 20 -4.70 -8.38 -3.20
C ARG A 20 -5.97 -8.94 -2.58
N GLY A 21 -6.32 -10.17 -2.91
CA GLY A 21 -7.52 -10.83 -2.38
C GLY A 21 -7.46 -11.01 -0.86
N GLU A 22 -6.31 -11.44 -0.34
CA GLU A 22 -6.11 -11.58 1.10
C GLU A 22 -6.15 -10.22 1.80
N TRP A 23 -5.43 -9.23 1.27
CA TRP A 23 -5.33 -7.91 1.88
C TRP A 23 -6.65 -7.16 1.87
N LEU A 24 -7.41 -7.20 0.77
CA LEU A 24 -8.76 -6.61 0.73
C LEU A 24 -9.75 -7.33 1.62
N SER A 25 -9.49 -8.60 1.98
CA SER A 25 -10.33 -9.33 2.93
C SER A 25 -10.03 -9.00 4.39
N ARG A 26 -8.93 -8.27 4.68
CA ARG A 26 -8.58 -7.85 6.04
C ARG A 26 -9.50 -6.75 6.54
N THR A 27 -9.86 -6.83 7.81
CA THR A 27 -10.76 -5.87 8.44
C THR A 27 -10.14 -4.47 8.43
N GLY A 28 -10.85 -3.50 7.86
CA GLY A 28 -10.42 -2.11 7.84
C GLY A 28 -9.55 -1.72 6.64
N VAL A 29 -9.20 -2.64 5.74
CA VAL A 29 -8.62 -2.28 4.44
C VAL A 29 -9.73 -1.74 3.53
N THR A 30 -9.52 -0.54 3.01
CA THR A 30 -10.46 0.13 2.09
C THR A 30 -9.98 0.07 0.64
N GLY A 31 -8.70 -0.19 0.42
CA GLY A 31 -8.14 -0.34 -0.92
C GLY A 31 -6.66 -0.70 -0.89
N VAL A 32 -6.19 -1.31 -1.98
CA VAL A 32 -4.77 -1.57 -2.22
C VAL A 32 -4.46 -1.14 -3.63
N ASP A 33 -3.42 -0.34 -3.80
CA ASP A 33 -3.05 0.28 -5.06
C ASP A 33 -1.53 0.28 -5.22
N VAL A 34 -1.04 0.29 -6.46
CA VAL A 34 0.37 0.56 -6.76
C VAL A 34 0.50 2.03 -7.13
N GLY A 35 1.51 2.70 -6.60
CA GLY A 35 1.79 4.06 -7.00
C GLY A 35 3.06 4.61 -6.41
N PHE A 36 3.36 5.85 -6.77
CA PHE A 36 4.47 6.61 -6.21
C PHE A 36 4.34 6.74 -4.70
N GLN A 37 5.44 6.52 -4.00
CA GLN A 37 5.50 6.74 -2.56
C GLN A 37 5.39 8.22 -2.24
N MET A 38 4.73 8.54 -1.13
CA MET A 38 4.81 9.87 -0.53
C MET A 38 5.88 9.84 0.56
N THR A 39 6.92 10.65 0.40
CA THR A 39 7.94 10.93 1.42
C THR A 39 7.62 12.27 2.09
N GLU A 40 8.31 12.60 3.19
CA GLU A 40 8.15 13.90 3.87
C GLU A 40 8.47 15.09 2.93
N ASP A 41 9.34 14.89 1.94
CA ASP A 41 9.73 15.88 0.94
C ASP A 41 8.79 15.95 -0.28
N GLY A 42 7.77 15.08 -0.38
CA GLY A 42 6.77 15.12 -1.46
C GLY A 42 6.53 13.78 -2.16
N LEU A 43 6.05 13.84 -3.41
CA LEU A 43 5.84 12.65 -4.24
C LEU A 43 7.22 12.14 -4.66
N SER A 44 7.57 10.94 -4.23
CA SER A 44 8.84 10.28 -4.57
C SER A 44 8.68 9.51 -5.87
N ASP A 45 9.74 9.47 -6.68
CA ASP A 45 9.81 8.71 -7.93
C ASP A 45 9.83 7.19 -7.71
N GLU A 46 9.89 6.73 -6.47
CA GLU A 46 9.90 5.31 -6.11
C GLU A 46 8.49 4.70 -6.13
N ILE A 47 8.33 3.62 -6.92
CA ILE A 47 7.09 2.83 -6.94
C ILE A 47 7.02 1.97 -5.67
N GLY A 48 5.87 2.04 -5.01
CA GLY A 48 5.55 1.20 -3.86
C GLY A 48 4.11 0.70 -3.89
N ILE A 49 3.84 -0.23 -3.00
CA ILE A 49 2.49 -0.71 -2.74
C ILE A 49 1.85 0.18 -1.68
N ARG A 50 0.67 0.72 -1.97
CA ARG A 50 -0.10 1.57 -1.06
C ARG A 50 -1.31 0.82 -0.55
N VAL A 51 -1.38 0.63 0.75
CA VAL A 51 -2.52 0.03 1.43
C VAL A 51 -3.31 1.15 2.10
N LYS A 52 -4.54 1.34 1.66
CA LYS A 52 -5.49 2.28 2.25
C LYS A 52 -6.28 1.55 3.32
N VAL A 53 -6.25 2.06 4.54
CA VAL A 53 -7.04 1.57 5.65
C VAL A 53 -7.99 2.66 6.14
N ARG A 54 -9.15 2.25 6.65
CA ARG A 54 -10.15 3.16 7.23
C ARG A 54 -9.60 3.90 8.44
N LYS A 55 -8.77 3.23 9.24
CA LYS A 55 -8.11 3.79 10.43
C LYS A 55 -6.71 3.18 10.57
N LYS A 56 -5.68 4.02 10.65
CA LYS A 56 -4.33 3.55 10.92
C LYS A 56 -4.19 3.30 12.43
N LEU A 57 -4.22 2.04 12.82
CA LEU A 57 -3.95 1.63 14.20
C LEU A 57 -2.42 1.54 14.42
N PRO A 58 -1.93 1.87 15.62
CA PRO A 58 -0.54 1.59 15.99
C PRO A 58 -0.30 0.07 15.98
N PRO A 59 0.94 -0.38 15.72
CA PRO A 59 1.26 -1.81 15.58
C PRO A 59 0.85 -2.64 16.81
N ASP A 60 0.92 -2.08 18.02
CA ASP A 60 0.45 -2.72 19.26
C ASP A 60 -1.08 -2.94 19.34
N GLN A 61 -1.85 -2.28 18.48
CA GLN A 61 -3.30 -2.44 18.37
C GLN A 61 -3.73 -3.18 17.10
N VAL A 62 -2.78 -3.53 16.22
CA VAL A 62 -3.04 -4.36 15.06
C VAL A 62 -2.83 -5.82 15.49
N PRO A 63 -3.83 -6.71 15.28
CA PRO A 63 -3.64 -8.13 15.54
C PRO A 63 -2.38 -8.65 14.84
N GLU A 64 -1.62 -9.56 15.46
CA GLU A 64 -0.34 -10.08 14.92
C GLU A 64 -0.46 -10.77 13.54
N GLY A 65 -1.68 -10.98 13.01
CA GLY A 65 -1.94 -11.45 11.63
C GLY A 65 -2.42 -10.37 10.65
N GLU A 66 -2.69 -9.14 11.08
CA GLU A 66 -3.19 -8.06 10.23
C GLU A 66 -2.10 -7.06 9.82
N LEU A 67 -0.90 -7.18 10.40
CA LEU A 67 0.26 -6.39 9.99
C LEU A 67 0.62 -6.69 8.53
N PHE A 68 0.86 -5.63 7.77
CA PHE A 68 1.36 -5.75 6.40
C PHE A 68 2.89 -5.92 6.44
N PRO A 69 3.45 -6.74 5.56
CA PRO A 69 4.90 -6.81 5.43
C PRO A 69 5.42 -5.43 5.01
N PRO A 70 6.62 -5.02 5.44
CA PRO A 70 7.19 -3.72 5.08
C PRO A 70 7.56 -3.62 3.58
N LYS A 71 7.69 -4.77 2.90
CA LYS A 71 7.99 -4.88 1.47
C LYS A 71 7.23 -6.06 0.86
N LEU A 72 6.84 -5.93 -0.39
CA LEU A 72 6.28 -6.98 -1.23
C LEU A 72 7.22 -7.16 -2.43
N GLY A 73 7.96 -8.28 -2.44
CA GLY A 73 9.10 -8.44 -3.34
C GLY A 73 10.17 -7.38 -3.06
N ARG A 74 10.47 -6.55 -4.07
CA ARG A 74 11.38 -5.39 -3.92
C ARG A 74 10.65 -4.08 -3.61
N PHE A 75 9.32 -4.04 -3.69
CA PHE A 75 8.54 -2.82 -3.56
C PHE A 75 8.19 -2.54 -2.10
N PRO A 76 8.41 -1.33 -1.60
CA PRO A 76 8.02 -0.96 -0.24
C PRO A 76 6.50 -0.89 -0.10
N VAL A 77 5.97 -1.37 1.03
CA VAL A 77 4.55 -1.31 1.35
C VAL A 77 4.30 -0.15 2.31
N GLN A 78 3.48 0.80 1.88
CA GLN A 78 3.11 1.97 2.64
C GLN A 78 1.63 1.88 3.04
N VAL A 79 1.38 1.82 4.35
CA VAL A 79 0.02 1.84 4.90
C VAL A 79 -0.39 3.28 5.21
N THR A 80 -1.41 3.76 4.51
CA THR A 80 -1.98 5.11 4.65
C THR A 80 -3.41 5.04 5.15
N GLU A 81 -3.76 5.93 6.07
CA GLU A 81 -5.16 6.13 6.44
C GLU A 81 -5.87 6.90 5.33
N SER A 82 -6.98 6.36 4.85
CA SER A 82 -7.85 7.06 3.91
C SER A 82 -9.25 7.08 4.47
N ARG A 83 -9.72 8.26 4.85
CA ARG A 83 -11.12 8.47 5.20
C ARG A 83 -11.94 8.45 3.91
N PRO A 84 -13.01 7.65 3.82
CA PRO A 84 -13.96 7.83 2.73
C PRO A 84 -14.48 9.28 2.80
N ALA A 85 -14.63 9.93 1.65
CA ALA A 85 -15.24 11.25 1.59
C ALA A 85 -16.64 11.17 2.25
N PRO A 86 -17.04 12.16 3.07
CA PRO A 86 -18.41 12.21 3.57
C PRO A 86 -19.36 12.30 2.35
N GLU A 87 -20.39 11.44 2.34
CA GLU A 87 -21.50 11.51 1.36
C GLU A 87 -22.27 12.82 1.46
#